data_AF-A0A4U7ATE5-F1
#
_entry.id   AF-A0A4U7ATE5-F1
#
_cell.length_a   1.000
_cell.length_b   1.000
_cell.length_c   1.000
_cell.angle_alpha   90.00
_cell.angle_beta   90.00
_cell.angle_gamma   90.00
#
_symmetry.space_group_name_H-M   'P 1'
#
loop_
_entity.id
_entity.type
_entity.pdbx_description
1 polymer ?
#
loop_
_entity_poly.entity_id
_entity_poly.type
_entity_poly.pdbx_seq_one_letter_code
_entity_poly.pdbx_strand_id
1 'polypeptide(L)'
;MPQETVFDLTALTESLAEIELIGDVPPPPTGPEEDLKITVHDRIHNAIVSYIMSNNTRMAILMNKHSEMAAYNLDTVNFLLGARKIQPQDTPYSIQAKAAGSFVSVRPIEN
;
A
#
# COMPACT_ATOMS: atom_id res chain seq x y z
N MET A 1 9.49 -18.43 16.01
CA MET A 1 8.96 -18.00 14.70
C MET A 1 8.98 -16.47 14.70
N PRO A 2 9.46 -15.79 13.64
CA PRO A 2 9.39 -14.33 13.58
C PRO A 2 7.92 -13.90 13.69
N GLN A 3 7.65 -12.88 14.51
CA GLN A 3 6.30 -12.35 14.69
C GLN A 3 5.92 -11.57 13.43
N GLU A 4 4.87 -12.00 12.74
CA GLU A 4 4.26 -11.18 11.68
C GLU A 4 3.54 -10.00 12.35
N THR A 5 3.95 -8.77 12.03
CA THR A 5 3.21 -7.57 12.44
C THR A 5 2.10 -7.32 11.42
N VAL A 6 0.85 -7.29 11.88
CA VAL A 6 -0.33 -7.03 11.06
C VAL A 6 -0.97 -5.71 11.50
N PHE A 7 -1.19 -4.82 10.55
CA PHE A 7 -1.91 -3.56 10.75
C PHE A 7 -3.26 -3.61 10.04
N ASP A 8 -4.31 -3.21 10.75
CA ASP A 8 -5.64 -3.03 10.16
C ASP A 8 -5.83 -1.57 9.75
N LEU A 9 -6.07 -1.34 8.47
CA LEU A 9 -6.30 -0.02 7.86
C LEU A 9 -7.73 0.12 7.32
N THR A 10 -8.61 -0.86 7.55
CA THR A 10 -9.99 -0.85 7.03
C THR A 10 -10.79 0.37 7.50
N ALA A 11 -10.58 0.80 8.75
CA ALA A 11 -11.19 2.01 9.32
C ALA A 11 -10.71 3.33 8.67
N LEU A 12 -9.59 3.32 7.93
CA LEU A 12 -9.06 4.49 7.24
C LEU A 12 -9.63 4.64 5.82
N THR A 13 -10.53 3.76 5.42
CA THR A 13 -11.21 3.83 4.12
C THR A 13 -12.21 4.99 4.08
N GLU A 14 -12.82 5.34 5.22
CA GLU A 14 -13.82 6.42 5.32
C GLU A 14 -13.21 7.83 5.24
N SER A 15 -11.91 8.01 5.55
CA SER A 15 -11.24 9.31 5.46
C SER A 15 -10.84 9.72 4.03
N LEU A 16 -11.08 8.85 3.04
CA LEU A 16 -10.68 9.08 1.63
C LEU A 16 -11.67 9.91 0.82
N ALA A 17 -12.93 10.05 1.24
CA ALA A 17 -13.82 11.05 0.65
C ALA A 17 -13.35 12.49 0.98
N GLU A 18 -12.61 12.68 2.08
CA GLU A 18 -12.05 13.98 2.46
C GLU A 18 -10.66 14.24 1.86
N ILE A 19 -9.95 13.21 1.38
CA ILE A 19 -8.69 13.33 0.63
C ILE A 19 -8.98 13.57 -0.88
N GLU A 20 -10.11 14.21 -1.20
CA GLU A 20 -10.47 14.67 -2.55
C GLU A 20 -9.87 16.04 -2.94
N LEU A 21 -9.00 16.64 -2.13
CA LEU A 21 -8.55 18.03 -2.35
C LEU A 21 -7.10 18.20 -2.85
N ILE A 22 -6.49 17.18 -3.46
CA ILE A 22 -5.20 17.34 -4.15
C ILE A 22 -5.29 16.84 -5.61
N GLY A 23 -5.95 17.64 -6.45
CA GLY A 23 -5.77 17.66 -7.91
C GLY A 23 -6.81 16.91 -8.75
N ASP A 24 -6.95 17.33 -10.02
CA ASP A 24 -7.79 16.82 -11.13
C ASP A 24 -7.61 15.33 -11.50
N VAL A 25 -7.19 14.49 -10.56
CA VAL A 25 -7.04 13.05 -10.80
C VAL A 25 -8.40 12.40 -10.62
N PRO A 26 -8.97 11.76 -11.67
CA PRO A 26 -10.24 11.08 -11.54
C PRO A 26 -10.19 10.05 -10.40
N PRO A 27 -11.31 9.85 -9.68
CA PRO A 27 -11.38 8.83 -8.65
C PRO A 27 -10.96 7.48 -9.25
N PRO A 28 -10.20 6.66 -8.50
CA PRO A 28 -9.75 5.40 -9.00
C PRO A 28 -10.99 4.52 -9.26
N PRO A 29 -10.94 3.62 -10.26
CA PRO A 29 -12.04 2.71 -10.49
C PRO A 29 -12.32 1.91 -9.22
N THR A 30 -13.58 1.93 -8.78
CA THR A 30 -14.04 1.21 -7.60
C THR A 30 -14.24 -0.26 -7.94
N GLY A 31 -13.52 -1.12 -7.24
CA GLY A 31 -13.71 -2.56 -7.22
C GLY A 31 -14.77 -3.01 -6.20
N PRO A 32 -14.94 -4.34 -6.05
CA PRO A 32 -15.83 -4.90 -5.03
C PRO A 32 -15.42 -4.45 -3.62
N GLU A 33 -16.41 -4.29 -2.74
CA GLU A 33 -16.20 -4.03 -1.31
C GLU A 33 -15.68 -5.30 -0.63
N GLU A 34 -14.38 -5.51 -0.71
CA GLU A 34 -13.66 -6.59 -0.06
C GLU A 34 -12.41 -6.04 0.63
N ASP A 35 -12.03 -6.65 1.75
CA ASP A 35 -10.77 -6.35 2.41
C ASP A 35 -9.69 -7.33 1.96
N LEU A 36 -8.50 -6.78 1.72
CA LEU A 36 -7.35 -7.52 1.22
C LEU A 36 -6.19 -7.42 2.20
N LYS A 37 -5.52 -8.57 2.41
CA LYS A 37 -4.22 -8.62 3.07
C LYS A 37 -3.12 -8.34 2.04
N ILE A 38 -2.38 -7.26 2.23
CA ILE A 38 -1.18 -6.91 1.47
C ILE A 38 0.03 -7.11 2.37
N THR A 39 0.96 -7.96 1.93
CA THR A 39 2.20 -8.23 2.65
C THR A 39 3.34 -7.46 2.02
N VAL A 40 3.94 -6.55 2.77
CA VAL A 40 5.11 -5.78 2.38
C VAL A 40 6.37 -6.54 2.80
N HIS A 41 7.18 -6.91 1.81
CA HIS A 41 8.55 -7.37 2.01
C HIS A 41 9.50 -6.19 1.84
N ASP A 42 9.95 -5.67 2.96
CA ASP A 42 10.91 -4.60 3.02
C ASP A 42 12.33 -5.18 2.90
N ARG A 43 12.95 -4.98 1.74
CA ARG A 43 14.30 -5.48 1.47
C ARG A 43 15.41 -4.62 2.06
N ILE A 44 15.11 -3.39 2.48
CA ILE A 44 16.10 -2.48 3.05
C ILE A 44 16.32 -2.84 4.53
N HIS A 45 15.23 -3.03 5.29
CA HIS A 45 15.31 -3.48 6.69
C HIS A 45 15.19 -4.99 6.88
N ASN A 46 15.05 -5.77 5.81
CA ASN A 46 14.82 -7.22 5.86
C ASN A 46 13.63 -7.60 6.77
N ALA A 47 12.53 -6.88 6.60
CA ALA A 47 11.31 -7.02 7.40
C ALA A 47 10.11 -7.44 6.55
N ILE A 48 9.16 -8.14 7.18
CA ILE A 48 7.88 -8.51 6.57
C ILE A 48 6.76 -7.93 7.42
N VAL A 49 5.91 -7.11 6.81
CA VAL A 49 4.80 -6.43 7.49
C VAL A 49 3.54 -6.56 6.66
N SER A 50 2.45 -6.95 7.28
CA SER A 50 1.18 -7.14 6.59
C SER A 50 0.17 -6.05 6.97
N TYR A 51 -0.64 -5.66 5.98
CA TYR A 51 -1.68 -4.66 6.11
C TYR A 51 -3.00 -5.24 5.61
N ILE A 52 -4.08 -5.04 6.36
CA ILE A 52 -5.43 -5.34 5.91
C ILE A 52 -6.07 -4.02 5.51
N MET A 53 -6.54 -3.89 4.28
CA MET A 53 -7.14 -2.66 3.76
C MET A 53 -8.22 -2.97 2.72
N SER A 54 -9.19 -2.07 2.54
CA SER A 54 -10.21 -2.24 1.52
C SER A 54 -9.58 -2.23 0.12
N ASN A 55 -10.17 -3.00 -0.79
CA ASN A 55 -9.78 -3.08 -2.20
C ASN A 55 -9.80 -1.71 -2.91
N ASN A 56 -10.56 -0.77 -2.36
CA ASN A 56 -10.76 0.58 -2.87
C ASN A 56 -9.91 1.63 -2.15
N THR A 57 -9.22 1.27 -1.07
CA THR A 57 -8.35 2.19 -0.33
C THR A 57 -7.14 2.60 -1.17
N ARG A 58 -6.74 3.87 -1.13
CA ARG A 58 -5.51 4.33 -1.80
C ARG A 58 -4.27 3.70 -1.18
N MET A 59 -3.34 3.27 -2.02
CA MET A 59 -2.05 2.71 -1.61
C MET A 59 -1.18 3.73 -0.87
N ALA A 60 -1.43 5.04 -1.05
CA ALA A 60 -0.82 6.13 -0.27
C ALA A 60 -0.88 5.88 1.25
N ILE A 61 -2.00 5.35 1.77
CA ILE A 61 -2.17 5.11 3.21
C ILE A 61 -1.17 4.05 3.69
N LEU A 62 -1.08 2.93 2.97
CA LEU A 62 -0.12 1.86 3.26
C LEU A 62 1.32 2.37 3.12
N MET A 63 1.62 3.10 2.04
CA MET A 63 2.96 3.64 1.77
C MET A 63 3.42 4.60 2.86
N ASN A 64 2.56 5.54 3.26
CA ASN A 64 2.82 6.47 4.35
C ASN A 64 3.04 5.72 5.66
N LYS A 65 2.14 4.78 6.00
CA LYS A 65 2.24 4.05 7.27
C LYS A 65 3.50 3.21 7.36
N HIS A 66 3.87 2.56 6.27
CA HIS A 66 5.08 1.75 6.21
C HIS A 66 6.34 2.62 6.31
N SER A 67 6.38 3.75 5.60
CA SER A 67 7.52 4.66 5.60
C SER A 67 7.72 5.33 6.96
N GLU A 68 6.64 5.70 7.65
CA GLU A 68 6.69 6.20 9.03
C GLU A 68 7.32 5.17 9.97
N MET A 69 6.82 3.94 9.94
CA MET A 69 7.30 2.84 10.80
C MET A 69 8.77 2.48 10.51
N ALA A 70 9.17 2.51 9.26
CA ALA A 70 10.52 2.17 8.83
C ALA A 70 11.47 3.40 8.76
N ALA A 71 11.00 4.60 9.12
CA ALA A 71 11.78 5.85 9.02
C ALA A 71 12.38 6.12 7.62
N TYR A 72 11.63 5.81 6.56
CA TYR A 72 11.99 6.16 5.18
C TYR A 72 11.44 7.51 4.75
N ASN A 73 12.12 8.16 3.81
CA ASN A 73 11.48 9.13 2.93
C ASN A 73 10.86 8.39 1.74
N LEU A 74 9.58 8.63 1.44
CA LEU A 74 8.88 8.05 0.30
C LEU A 74 9.59 8.31 -1.04
N ASP A 75 10.27 9.45 -1.16
CA ASP A 75 11.02 9.82 -2.37
C ASP A 75 12.31 9.01 -2.57
N THR A 76 12.69 8.17 -1.60
CA THR A 76 13.93 7.37 -1.63
C THR A 76 13.69 5.88 -1.88
N VAL A 77 12.42 5.45 -1.95
CA VAL A 77 12.05 4.05 -2.08
C VAL A 77 11.01 3.82 -3.17
N ASN A 78 11.04 2.63 -3.75
CA ASN A 78 10.02 2.12 -4.66
C ASN A 78 9.21 1.02 -3.99
N PHE A 79 7.89 1.13 -4.07
CA PHE A 79 6.95 0.06 -3.75
C PHE A 79 6.60 -0.69 -5.05
N LEU A 80 6.85 -2.00 -5.08
CA LEU A 80 6.76 -2.81 -6.30
C LEU A 80 5.82 -4.01 -6.10
N LEU A 81 4.81 -4.16 -6.97
CA LEU A 81 4.03 -5.39 -7.11
C LEU A 81 4.53 -6.14 -8.36
N GLY A 82 5.34 -7.19 -8.15
CA GLY A 82 6.05 -7.83 -9.27
C GLY A 82 7.01 -6.86 -9.94
N ALA A 83 6.77 -6.55 -11.23
CA ALA A 83 7.54 -5.56 -11.99
C ALA A 83 6.88 -4.16 -12.01
N ARG A 84 5.64 -4.01 -11.50
CA ARG A 84 4.91 -2.74 -11.52
C ARG A 84 5.29 -1.88 -10.31
N LYS A 85 5.68 -0.63 -10.56
CA LYS A 85 5.77 0.40 -9.51
C LYS A 85 4.37 0.86 -9.12
N ILE A 86 4.07 0.75 -7.82
CA ILE A 86 2.82 1.20 -7.22
C ILE A 86 2.90 2.70 -7.02
N GLN A 87 1.84 3.40 -7.41
CA GLN A 87 1.69 4.83 -7.22
C GLN A 87 0.80 5.12 -6.00
N PRO A 88 0.96 6.27 -5.32
CA PRO A 88 0.12 6.63 -4.16
C PRO A 88 -1.39 6.62 -4.48
N GLN A 89 -1.75 7.03 -5.69
CA GLN A 89 -3.13 7.04 -6.17
C GLN A 89 -3.67 5.67 -6.57
N ASP A 90 -2.83 4.64 -6.70
CA ASP A 90 -3.33 3.30 -6.98
C ASP A 90 -4.22 2.81 -5.82
N THR A 91 -5.15 1.91 -6.11
CA THR A 91 -5.86 1.07 -5.16
C THR A 91 -5.45 -0.40 -5.34
N PRO A 92 -5.62 -1.28 -4.32
CA PRO A 92 -5.44 -2.71 -4.50
C PRO A 92 -6.19 -3.26 -5.72
N TYR A 93 -7.39 -2.78 -5.98
CA TYR A 93 -8.18 -3.15 -7.15
C TYR A 93 -7.50 -2.74 -8.46
N SER A 94 -7.06 -1.48 -8.57
CA SER A 94 -6.41 -0.95 -9.79
C SER A 94 -5.07 -1.62 -10.12
N ILE A 95 -4.40 -2.19 -9.10
CA ILE A 95 -3.16 -2.96 -9.26
C ILE A 95 -3.41 -4.46 -9.39
N GLN A 96 -4.68 -4.87 -9.37
CA GLN A 96 -5.11 -6.28 -9.43
C GLN A 96 -4.46 -7.11 -8.31
N ALA A 97 -4.36 -6.53 -7.11
CA ALA A 97 -3.94 -7.24 -5.92
C ALA A 97 -4.90 -8.41 -5.66
N LYS A 98 -4.35 -9.59 -5.44
CA LYS A 98 -5.12 -10.82 -5.16
C LYS A 98 -5.39 -10.96 -3.67
N ALA A 99 -6.59 -11.44 -3.34
CA ALA A 99 -7.03 -11.78 -1.98
C ALA A 99 -6.18 -12.88 -1.30
N ALA A 100 -5.52 -13.74 -2.07
CA ALA A 100 -4.63 -14.78 -1.54
C ALA A 100 -3.31 -14.24 -0.96
N GLY A 101 -3.16 -12.93 -0.80
CA GLY A 101 -1.97 -12.26 -0.30
C GLY A 101 -1.10 -11.75 -1.44
N SER A 102 -1.12 -10.44 -1.67
CA SER A 102 -0.23 -9.79 -2.62
C SER A 102 1.06 -9.35 -1.93
N PHE A 103 2.20 -9.64 -2.56
CA PHE A 103 3.51 -9.26 -2.04
C PHE A 103 4.01 -7.96 -2.68
N VAL A 104 4.15 -6.92 -1.87
CA VAL A 104 4.76 -5.65 -2.27
C VAL A 104 6.21 -5.64 -1.81
N SER A 105 7.15 -5.44 -2.72
CA SER A 105 8.57 -5.30 -2.38
C SER A 105 8.90 -3.83 -2.21
N VAL A 106 9.53 -3.46 -1.10
CA VAL A 106 10.17 -2.14 -0.94
C VAL A 106 11.64 -2.27 -1.32
N ARG A 107 12.12 -1.33 -2.14
CA ARG A 107 13.51 -1.26 -2.61
C ARG A 107 13.97 0.19 -2.67
N PRO A 108 15.27 0.48 -2.50
CA PRO A 108 15.78 1.83 -2.71
C PRO A 108 15.63 2.23 -4.19
N ILE A 109 15.50 3.52 -4.46
CA ILE A 109 15.63 4.05 -5.82
C ILE A 109 17.11 3.97 -6.20
N GLU A 110 17.43 3.24 -7.27
CA GLU A 110 18.78 3.25 -7.85
C GLU A 110 18.95 4.58 -8.61
N ASN A 111 19.99 5.33 -8.25
CA ASN A 111 20.45 6.53 -8.98
C ASN A 111 21.31 6.15 -10.18
#